data_AF-A0A139I6U9-F1
#
_entry.id   AF-A0A139I6U9-F1
#
_cell.length_a   1.000
_cell.length_b   1.000
_cell.length_c   1.000
_cell.angle_alpha   90.00
_cell.angle_beta   90.00
_cell.angle_gamma   90.00
#
_symmetry.space_group_name_H-M   'P 1'
#
loop_
_entity.id
_entity.type
_entity.pdbx_description
1 polymer ?
#
loop_
_entity_poly.entity_id
_entity_poly.type
_entity_poly.pdbx_seq_one_letter_code
_entity_poly.pdbx_strand_id
1 'polypeptide(L)'
;MRSLTSPRSRALFALLQCITQSLAQYTYGDNYLTTVKDSDVVASAFPDVEGIDLVAPAFANLETAPAGWANGTEGPTDLYELDYFIRSIASRNDWISYQAADLLLEEGKSIPCLFLSSSPAYRSNSTKLQVYI
;
A
#
# COMPACT_ATOMS: atom_id res chain seq x y z
N MET A 1 -0.21 -43.38 -53.66
CA MET A 1 -0.84 -42.29 -52.88
C MET A 1 -0.75 -42.66 -51.40
N ARG A 2 0.22 -42.08 -50.68
CA ARG A 2 0.37 -42.26 -49.22
C ARG A 2 0.44 -40.88 -48.58
N SER A 3 -0.50 -40.66 -47.67
CA SER A 3 -0.59 -39.54 -46.76
C SER A 3 0.68 -39.44 -45.90
N LEU A 4 1.26 -38.25 -45.85
CA LEU A 4 2.32 -37.86 -44.91
C LEU A 4 1.79 -36.72 -44.05
N THR A 5 1.02 -37.06 -43.02
CA THR A 5 0.76 -36.15 -41.91
C THR A 5 2.05 -35.99 -41.12
N SER A 6 2.69 -34.83 -41.28
CA SER A 6 3.89 -34.43 -40.56
C SER A 6 3.57 -34.14 -39.07
N PRO A 7 4.37 -34.65 -38.11
CA PRO A 7 4.14 -34.46 -36.68
C PRO A 7 4.47 -33.02 -36.21
N ARG A 8 4.95 -32.14 -37.09
CA ARG A 8 5.38 -30.78 -36.72
C ARG A 8 4.22 -29.80 -36.48
N SER A 9 3.01 -30.14 -36.92
CA SER A 9 1.84 -29.23 -36.82
C SER A 9 1.18 -29.19 -35.44
N ARG A 10 1.48 -30.17 -34.55
CA ARG A 10 0.89 -30.22 -33.20
C ARG A 10 1.69 -29.46 -32.14
N ALA A 11 2.97 -29.20 -32.38
CA ALA A 11 3.82 -28.50 -31.41
C ALA A 11 3.62 -26.98 -31.42
N LEU A 12 3.28 -26.40 -32.58
CA LEU A 12 3.08 -24.95 -32.71
C LEU A 12 1.75 -24.46 -32.13
N PHE A 13 0.76 -25.34 -31.99
CA PHE A 13 -0.51 -24.98 -31.34
C PHE A 13 -0.47 -25.08 -29.80
N ALA A 14 0.47 -25.86 -29.24
CA ALA A 14 0.62 -25.99 -27.80
C ALA A 14 1.50 -24.88 -27.18
N LEU A 15 2.48 -24.34 -27.94
CA LEU A 15 3.32 -23.24 -27.45
C LEU A 15 2.61 -21.87 -27.43
N LEU A 16 1.51 -21.71 -28.16
CA LEU A 16 0.79 -20.44 -28.24
C LEU A 16 -0.26 -20.24 -27.13
N GLN A 17 -0.53 -21.25 -26.30
CA GLN A 17 -1.54 -21.17 -25.22
C GLN A 17 -0.96 -20.84 -23.84
N CYS A 18 0.36 -20.66 -23.69
CA CYS A 18 1.00 -20.44 -22.39
C CYS A 18 1.28 -18.99 -22.01
N ILE A 19 0.96 -17.99 -22.84
CA ILE A 19 1.43 -16.60 -22.59
C ILE A 19 0.32 -15.61 -22.23
N THR A 20 -0.96 -15.98 -22.29
CA THR A 20 -2.06 -15.09 -21.84
C THR A 20 -2.79 -15.65 -20.64
N GLN A 21 -2.05 -15.93 -19.57
CA GLN A 21 -2.64 -15.84 -18.23
C GLN A 21 -2.45 -14.40 -17.79
N SER A 22 -3.43 -13.54 -18.09
CA SER A 22 -3.56 -12.28 -17.35
C SER A 22 -3.83 -12.68 -15.90
N LEU A 23 -2.80 -12.63 -15.06
CA LEU A 23 -3.01 -12.56 -13.62
C LEU A 23 -3.70 -11.22 -13.38
N ALA A 24 -5.03 -11.21 -13.42
CA ALA A 24 -5.80 -10.19 -12.75
C ALA A 24 -5.52 -10.41 -11.26
N GLN A 25 -4.39 -9.89 -10.80
CA GLN A 25 -4.10 -9.76 -9.39
C GLN A 25 -5.12 -8.75 -8.88
N TYR A 26 -6.24 -9.25 -8.33
CA TYR A 26 -7.13 -8.40 -7.57
C TYR A 26 -6.34 -7.94 -6.34
N THR A 27 -5.93 -6.67 -6.30
CA THR A 27 -5.40 -6.04 -5.09
C THR A 27 -6.60 -5.87 -4.15
N TYR A 28 -6.66 -6.71 -3.13
CA TYR A 28 -7.72 -6.66 -2.14
C TYR A 28 -7.43 -5.54 -1.14
N GLY A 29 -8.18 -4.45 -1.21
CA GLY A 29 -8.09 -3.33 -0.26
C GLY A 29 -7.72 -1.99 -0.88
N ASP A 30 -7.42 -1.93 -2.17
CA ASP A 30 -7.27 -0.66 -2.89
C ASP A 30 -8.62 0.00 -3.14
N ASN A 31 -8.64 1.34 -3.13
CA ASN A 31 -9.81 2.11 -3.49
C ASN A 31 -10.03 2.03 -5.02
N TYR A 32 -10.87 1.10 -5.46
CA TYR A 32 -11.13 0.90 -6.89
C TYR A 32 -12.16 1.86 -7.48
N LEU A 33 -12.92 2.56 -6.63
CA LEU A 33 -13.94 3.53 -7.06
C LEU A 33 -13.45 4.95 -6.83
N THR A 34 -13.73 5.80 -7.81
CA THR A 34 -13.62 7.24 -7.63
C THR A 34 -14.61 7.72 -6.57
N THR A 35 -14.20 8.70 -5.78
CA THR A 35 -15.07 9.32 -4.78
C THR A 35 -16.32 9.89 -5.44
N VAL A 36 -17.50 9.52 -4.93
CA VAL A 36 -18.76 10.13 -5.31
C VAL A 36 -19.03 11.26 -4.33
N LYS A 37 -19.08 12.49 -4.83
CA LYS A 37 -19.41 13.65 -4.01
C LYS A 37 -20.87 13.56 -3.55
N ASP A 38 -21.10 13.82 -2.27
CA ASP A 38 -22.46 13.97 -1.74
C ASP A 38 -23.19 15.14 -2.40
N SER A 39 -24.53 15.08 -2.39
CA SER A 39 -25.37 16.17 -2.87
C SER A 39 -25.13 17.45 -2.08
N ASP A 40 -25.31 18.61 -2.72
CA ASP A 40 -25.12 19.91 -2.07
C ASP A 40 -26.04 20.11 -0.85
N VAL A 41 -27.21 19.44 -0.83
CA VAL A 41 -28.12 19.43 0.33
C VAL A 41 -27.47 18.80 1.54
N VAL A 42 -26.81 17.65 1.36
CA VAL A 42 -26.09 16.97 2.46
C VAL A 42 -24.88 17.79 2.87
N ALA A 43 -24.11 18.32 1.91
CA ALA A 43 -22.95 19.16 2.19
C ALA A 43 -23.30 20.41 3.01
N SER A 44 -24.48 21.01 2.79
CA SER A 44 -24.93 22.19 3.54
C SER A 44 -25.10 21.97 5.05
N ALA A 45 -25.24 20.70 5.50
CA ALA A 45 -25.31 20.35 6.91
C ALA A 45 -23.93 20.31 7.59
N PHE A 46 -22.84 20.34 6.82
CA PHE A 46 -21.46 20.29 7.30
C PHE A 46 -20.74 21.58 6.88
N PRO A 47 -20.99 22.71 7.59
CA PRO A 47 -20.33 23.97 7.28
C PRO A 47 -18.81 23.84 7.49
N ASP A 48 -18.05 24.58 6.70
CA ASP A 48 -16.61 24.67 6.84
C ASP A 48 -16.24 25.16 8.24
N VAL A 49 -15.25 24.51 8.86
CA VAL A 49 -14.79 24.90 10.18
C VAL A 49 -13.69 25.94 10.04
N GLU A 50 -14.01 27.18 10.38
CA GLU A 50 -13.04 28.27 10.36
C GLU A 50 -11.98 28.14 11.46
N GLY A 51 -10.77 28.61 11.19
CA GLY A 51 -9.67 28.66 12.16
C GLY A 51 -8.98 27.31 12.45
N ILE A 52 -9.22 26.30 11.61
CA ILE A 52 -8.52 25.01 11.68
C ILE A 52 -7.61 24.86 10.47
N ASP A 53 -6.30 24.76 10.73
CA ASP A 53 -5.31 24.42 9.71
C ASP A 53 -4.99 22.93 9.76
N LEU A 54 -5.25 22.23 8.65
CA LEU A 54 -4.85 20.83 8.49
C LEU A 54 -3.37 20.75 8.13
N VAL A 55 -2.54 20.49 9.14
CA VAL A 55 -1.07 20.40 8.99
C VAL A 55 -0.57 19.05 8.48
N ALA A 56 -1.47 18.09 8.26
CA ALA A 56 -1.07 16.80 7.71
C ALA A 56 -0.51 17.00 6.27
N PRO A 57 0.63 16.37 5.90
CA PRO A 57 1.32 16.65 4.64
C PRO A 57 0.42 16.63 3.39
N ALA A 58 -0.51 15.67 3.35
CA ALA A 58 -1.50 15.50 2.27
C ALA A 58 -2.44 16.70 2.08
N PHE A 59 -2.63 17.52 3.12
CA PHE A 59 -3.51 18.69 3.13
C PHE A 59 -2.71 20.00 3.18
N ALA A 60 -1.47 19.95 3.70
CA ALA A 60 -0.56 21.10 3.76
C ALA A 60 0.09 21.41 2.39
N ASN A 61 0.32 20.41 1.54
CA ASN A 61 0.86 20.60 0.20
C ASN A 61 0.20 19.66 -0.82
N LEU A 62 -0.91 20.12 -1.39
CA LEU A 62 -1.69 19.36 -2.38
C LEU A 62 -0.92 19.06 -3.67
N GLU A 63 0.13 19.81 -4.01
CA GLU A 63 0.94 19.55 -5.21
C GLU A 63 1.81 18.29 -5.07
N THR A 64 2.10 17.88 -3.83
CA THR A 64 2.83 16.64 -3.54
C THR A 64 1.92 15.43 -3.45
N ALA A 65 0.60 15.64 -3.39
CA ALA A 65 -0.36 14.56 -3.27
C ALA A 65 -0.47 13.79 -4.61
N PRO A 66 -0.51 12.45 -4.57
CA PRO A 66 -0.76 11.63 -5.76
C PRO A 66 -2.08 11.98 -6.45
N ALA A 67 -2.15 11.88 -7.78
CA ALA A 67 -3.34 12.26 -8.54
C ALA A 67 -4.59 11.42 -8.19
N GLY A 68 -4.39 10.15 -7.84
CA GLY A 68 -5.43 9.28 -7.36
C GLY A 68 -5.93 9.63 -5.96
N TRP A 69 -5.16 10.35 -5.13
CA TRP A 69 -5.64 10.83 -3.83
C TRP A 69 -6.76 11.84 -4.01
N ALA A 70 -6.61 12.77 -4.95
CA ALA A 70 -7.65 13.73 -5.31
C ALA A 70 -8.93 13.04 -5.87
N ASN A 71 -8.76 11.89 -6.53
CA ASN A 71 -9.88 11.08 -7.05
C ASN A 71 -10.40 10.06 -6.02
N GLY A 72 -9.74 9.94 -4.86
CA GLY A 72 -9.98 8.93 -3.82
C GLY A 72 -9.70 7.49 -4.24
N THR A 73 -8.95 7.28 -5.32
CA THR A 73 -8.58 5.94 -5.83
C THR A 73 -7.26 5.43 -5.26
N GLU A 74 -6.48 6.28 -4.60
CA GLU A 74 -5.26 5.88 -3.89
C GLU A 74 -5.08 6.70 -2.61
N GLY A 75 -4.18 6.25 -1.73
CA GLY A 75 -3.85 6.98 -0.51
C GLY A 75 -3.01 8.24 -0.78
N PRO A 76 -2.82 9.10 0.23
CA PRO A 76 -2.09 10.36 0.08
C PRO A 76 -0.57 10.20 -0.03
N THR A 77 -0.04 8.99 0.17
CA THR A 77 1.40 8.70 0.14
C THR A 77 1.59 7.30 -0.43
N ASP A 78 2.54 7.15 -1.35
CA ASP A 78 2.88 5.85 -1.92
C ASP A 78 3.46 4.90 -0.85
N LEU A 79 3.14 3.61 -0.95
CA LEU A 79 3.57 2.61 0.05
C LEU A 79 5.10 2.46 0.12
N TYR A 80 5.81 2.57 -1.01
CA TYR A 80 7.27 2.50 -1.02
C TYR A 80 7.88 3.75 -0.41
N GLU A 81 7.30 4.92 -0.68
CA GLU A 81 7.72 6.18 -0.06
C GLU A 81 7.52 6.13 1.46
N LEU A 82 6.37 5.62 1.92
CA LEU A 82 6.10 5.43 3.34
C LEU A 82 7.09 4.46 4.00
N ASP A 83 7.35 3.29 3.39
CA ASP A 83 8.33 2.32 3.92
C ASP A 83 9.75 2.90 3.96
N TYR A 84 10.15 3.62 2.90
CA TYR A 84 11.43 4.33 2.87
C TYR A 84 11.54 5.36 4.00
N PHE A 85 10.51 6.17 4.20
CA PHE A 85 10.46 7.16 5.27
C PHE A 85 10.60 6.51 6.65
N ILE A 86 9.81 5.47 6.92
CA ILE A 86 9.85 4.69 8.17
C ILE A 86 11.26 4.13 8.42
N ARG A 87 11.87 3.51 7.41
CA ARG A 87 13.25 2.99 7.52
C ARG A 87 14.27 4.09 7.73
N SER A 88 14.09 5.25 7.09
CA SER A 88 14.99 6.41 7.22
C SER A 88 14.94 7.03 8.63
N ILE A 89 13.78 6.97 9.30
CA ILE A 89 13.65 7.42 10.68
C ILE A 89 14.34 6.43 11.61
N ALA A 90 14.12 5.14 11.40
CA ALA A 90 14.78 4.09 12.18
C ALA A 90 16.31 4.15 12.04
N SER A 91 16.84 4.39 10.84
CA SER A 91 18.29 4.44 10.61
C SER A 91 18.99 5.65 11.23
N ARG A 92 18.27 6.75 11.47
CA ARG A 92 18.83 7.99 12.02
C ARG A 92 18.68 8.09 13.54
N ASN A 93 17.97 7.17 14.19
CA ASN A 93 17.65 7.23 15.60
C ASN A 93 17.95 5.90 16.29
N ASP A 94 18.92 5.90 17.18
CA ASP A 94 19.37 4.68 17.88
C ASP A 94 18.27 4.03 18.75
N TRP A 95 17.26 4.81 19.16
CA TRP A 95 16.13 4.37 19.98
C TRP A 95 14.95 3.82 19.17
N ILE A 96 15.05 3.77 17.83
CA ILE A 96 14.01 3.25 16.95
C ILE A 96 14.55 2.01 16.22
N SER A 97 13.75 0.96 16.16
CA SER A 97 14.07 -0.23 15.38
C SER A 97 12.93 -0.57 14.41
N TYR A 98 13.27 -0.73 13.14
CA TYR A 98 12.34 -1.26 12.13
C TYR A 98 12.30 -2.79 12.19
N GLN A 99 11.11 -3.34 12.11
CA GLN A 99 10.88 -4.77 11.95
C GLN A 99 9.61 -4.98 11.14
N ALA A 100 9.72 -5.76 10.06
CA ALA A 100 8.53 -6.27 9.37
C ALA A 100 7.85 -7.30 10.28
N ALA A 101 6.53 -7.19 10.45
CA ALA A 101 5.77 -8.21 11.14
C ALA A 101 5.86 -9.55 10.38
N ASP A 102 5.81 -10.65 11.13
CA ASP A 102 5.78 -12.01 10.55
C ASP A 102 4.45 -12.30 9.82
N LEU A 103 3.46 -11.43 9.99
CA LEU A 103 2.17 -11.49 9.32
C LEU A 103 2.23 -10.75 7.99
N LEU A 104 1.77 -11.41 6.94
CA LEU A 104 1.52 -10.79 5.65
C LEU A 104 0.06 -10.34 5.58
N LEU A 105 -0.16 -9.17 5.00
CA LEU A 105 -1.46 -8.75 4.51
C LEU A 105 -1.96 -9.73 3.45
N GLU A 106 -3.27 -9.73 3.18
CA GLU A 106 -3.88 -10.61 2.18
C GLU A 106 -3.25 -10.44 0.79
N GLU A 107 -2.74 -9.24 0.50
CA GLU A 107 -2.01 -8.92 -0.73
C GLU A 107 -0.56 -9.42 -0.76
N GLY A 108 -0.11 -10.15 0.26
CA GLY A 108 1.27 -10.65 0.38
C GLY A 108 2.30 -9.61 0.84
N LYS A 109 1.86 -8.43 1.28
CA LYS A 109 2.72 -7.34 1.76
C LYS A 109 2.99 -7.48 3.27
N SER A 110 4.22 -7.26 3.71
CA SER A 110 4.54 -7.24 5.15
C SER A 110 4.06 -5.96 5.81
N ILE A 111 3.57 -6.05 7.05
CA ILE A 111 3.22 -4.86 7.84
C ILE A 111 4.50 -4.27 8.46
N PRO A 112 4.89 -3.02 8.13
CA PRO A 112 6.04 -2.40 8.75
C PRO A 112 5.72 -2.01 10.21
N CYS A 113 6.54 -2.44 11.16
CA CYS A 113 6.42 -2.05 12.56
C CYS A 113 7.67 -1.28 13.03
N LEU A 114 7.44 -0.25 13.83
CA LEU A 114 8.49 0.49 14.52
C LEU A 114 8.45 0.18 16.01
N PHE A 115 9.60 -0.15 16.56
CA PHE A 115 9.80 -0.37 17.99
C PHE A 115 10.56 0.82 18.56
N LEU A 116 9.93 1.52 19.51
CA LEU A 116 10.49 2.71 20.15
C LEU A 116 10.95 2.34 21.57
N SER A 117 12.25 2.40 21.84
CA SER A 117 12.79 2.10 23.17
C SER A 117 14.11 2.83 23.41
N SER A 118 14.27 3.42 24.58
CA SER A 118 15.55 3.95 25.07
C SER A 118 16.65 2.88 25.26
N SER A 119 16.28 1.60 25.25
CA SER A 119 17.22 0.46 25.23
C SER A 119 16.83 -0.48 24.08
N PRO A 120 17.33 -0.24 22.87
CA PRO A 120 16.98 -1.01 21.67
C PRO A 120 17.52 -2.45 21.71
N ALA A 121 18.54 -2.73 22.53
CA ALA A 121 19.11 -4.06 22.72
C ALA A 121 18.10 -5.08 23.29
N TYR A 122 17.04 -4.61 23.95
CA TYR A 122 15.99 -5.45 24.52
C TYR A 122 14.67 -5.17 23.82
N ARG A 123 14.49 -5.80 22.64
CA ARG A 123 13.26 -5.73 21.84
C ARG A 123 12.04 -6.31 22.56
N SER A 124 12.27 -7.21 23.51
CA SER A 124 11.29 -7.68 24.48
C SER A 124 11.94 -7.72 25.86
N ASN A 125 11.45 -6.87 26.76
CA ASN A 125 11.77 -6.96 28.17
C ASN A 125 10.45 -7.22 28.90
N SER A 126 10.27 -8.43 29.45
CA SER A 126 9.05 -8.84 30.15
C SER A 126 8.74 -8.00 31.39
N THR A 127 9.68 -7.16 31.84
CA THR A 127 9.49 -6.24 32.97
C THR A 127 9.09 -4.83 32.54
N LYS A 128 9.07 -4.53 31.22
CA LYS A 128 8.70 -3.22 30.69
C LYS A 128 7.33 -3.30 30.03
N LEU A 129 6.47 -2.32 30.34
CA LEU A 129 5.17 -2.19 29.69
C LEU A 129 5.33 -2.00 28.18
N GLN A 130 4.53 -2.74 27.41
CA GLN A 130 4.43 -2.59 25.96
C GLN A 130 3.12 -1.88 25.63
N VAL A 131 3.20 -0.86 24.78
CA VAL A 131 2.07 -0.09 24.30
C VAL A 131 2.06 -0.20 22.78
N TYR A 132 0.90 -0.55 22.22
CA TYR A 132 0.68 -0.69 20.79
C TYR A 132 -0.24 0.45 20.34
N ILE A 133 0.12 1.08 19.22
CA ILE A 133 -0.63 2.14 18.55
C ILE A 133 -0.90 1.67 17.12
#